data_AF-A0A831UNV5-F1
#
_entry.id   AF-A0A831UNV5-F1
#
_cell.length_a   1.000
_cell.length_b   1.000
_cell.length_c   1.000
_cell.angle_alpha   90.00
_cell.angle_beta   90.00
_cell.angle_gamma   90.00
#
_symmetry.space_group_name_H-M   'P 1'
#
loop_
_entity.id
_entity.type
_entity.pdbx_description
1 polymer ?
#
loop_
_entity_poly.entity_id
_entity_poly.type
_entity_poly.pdbx_seq_one_letter_code
_entity_poly.pdbx_strand_id
1 'polypeptide(L)'
;SLHSLIDLAANEAPCSEQSEAVAVFLHESLDTSASLADWTARILARLFRDTPLILFAPQIPVARELAKPLFAREIDYPGATAASLAEAGERLRGLGFPQQIAKEPSECSFFLSLGHRRIKVLYEEGRFILQAERLECTREDMHDLLAAVPDRFSPNVALRCIVQQQLFPAAAYVAGPGEVAYWAQLRDLFDRFNLPMPVVYPRARCTLTSLKLSKLMRKLGLSTDTLFQPEEELLRDALRHVAESPARSVLERHRTSLETALGSLVGELAPMDANAGDMARSVSESVRARLDDIDRLLAERNCDQVEAVTRQIARLSNALAPFRKPQERVYTVFSFLFEHGWELVPRLVESLDIESFEHQEIEL
;
A
#
# COMPACT_ATOMS: atom_id res chain seq x y z
N SER A 1 -10.26 -26.07 -2.08
CA SER A 1 -9.36 -26.12 -0.90
C SER A 1 -8.19 -25.16 -1.14
N LEU A 2 -7.23 -25.04 -0.22
CA LEU A 2 -5.99 -24.28 -0.49
C LEU A 2 -5.20 -24.89 -1.65
N HIS A 3 -5.16 -26.22 -1.78
CA HIS A 3 -4.60 -26.90 -2.94
C HIS A 3 -5.25 -26.41 -4.24
N SER A 4 -6.58 -26.35 -4.32
CA SER A 4 -7.27 -25.84 -5.51
C SER A 4 -6.92 -24.40 -5.86
N LEU A 5 -6.58 -23.56 -4.86
CA LEU A 5 -6.13 -22.19 -5.11
C LEU A 5 -4.69 -22.14 -5.63
N ILE A 6 -3.83 -23.05 -5.18
CA ILE A 6 -2.48 -23.24 -5.73
C ILE A 6 -2.58 -23.65 -7.21
N ASP A 7 -3.42 -24.65 -7.50
CA ASP A 7 -3.66 -25.13 -8.88
C ASP A 7 -4.19 -24.01 -9.78
N LEU A 8 -5.17 -23.25 -9.28
CA LEU A 8 -5.72 -22.11 -10.01
C LEU A 8 -4.65 -21.04 -10.28
N ALA A 9 -3.84 -20.70 -9.27
CA ALA A 9 -2.77 -19.72 -9.43
C ALA A 9 -1.71 -20.20 -10.44
N ALA A 10 -1.33 -21.48 -10.41
CA ALA A 10 -0.38 -22.06 -11.34
C ALA A 10 -0.88 -22.09 -12.79
N ASN A 11 -2.20 -22.24 -12.99
CA ASN A 11 -2.82 -22.27 -14.32
C ASN A 11 -3.10 -20.88 -14.90
N GLU A 12 -3.44 -19.90 -14.06
CA GLU A 12 -3.86 -18.55 -14.50
C GLU A 12 -2.69 -17.55 -14.55
N ALA A 13 -1.63 -17.76 -13.76
CA ALA A 13 -0.44 -16.92 -13.82
C ALA A 13 0.37 -17.21 -15.10
N PRO A 14 1.10 -16.22 -15.65
CA PRO A 14 2.09 -16.51 -16.68
C PRO A 14 3.08 -17.57 -16.17
N CYS A 15 3.31 -18.59 -16.98
CA CYS A 15 4.07 -19.77 -16.58
C CYS A 15 5.45 -19.84 -17.25
N SER A 16 6.33 -20.58 -16.62
CA SER A 16 7.70 -20.90 -17.06
C SER A 16 7.98 -22.37 -16.81
N GLU A 17 9.17 -22.83 -17.21
CA GLU A 17 9.66 -24.16 -16.88
C GLU A 17 9.73 -24.44 -15.36
N GLN A 18 9.71 -23.40 -14.52
CA GLN A 18 9.74 -23.55 -13.07
C GLN A 18 8.34 -23.60 -12.42
N SER A 19 7.26 -23.38 -13.15
CA SER A 19 5.92 -23.28 -12.57
C SER A 19 5.49 -24.56 -11.85
N GLU A 20 5.82 -25.74 -12.43
CA GLU A 20 5.55 -27.03 -11.81
C GLU A 20 6.32 -27.18 -10.49
N ALA A 21 7.60 -26.85 -10.48
CA ALA A 21 8.43 -26.91 -9.26
C ALA A 21 7.91 -25.96 -8.16
N VAL A 22 7.39 -24.79 -8.52
CA VAL A 22 6.74 -23.86 -7.58
C VAL A 22 5.45 -24.48 -7.02
N ALA A 23 4.58 -25.03 -7.87
CA ALA A 23 3.33 -25.65 -7.43
C ALA A 23 3.57 -26.86 -6.51
N VAL A 24 4.50 -27.76 -6.89
CA VAL A 24 4.90 -28.92 -6.07
C VAL A 24 5.38 -28.46 -4.70
N PHE A 25 6.30 -27.49 -4.63
CA PHE A 25 6.76 -26.96 -3.35
C PHE A 25 5.61 -26.39 -2.51
N LEU A 26 4.67 -25.66 -3.12
CA LEU A 26 3.54 -25.08 -2.39
C LEU A 26 2.60 -26.15 -1.81
N HIS A 27 2.35 -27.22 -2.55
CA HIS A 27 1.56 -28.35 -2.04
C HIS A 27 2.29 -29.10 -0.92
N GLU A 28 3.54 -29.51 -1.13
CA GLU A 28 4.31 -30.26 -0.14
C GLU A 28 4.53 -29.46 1.15
N SER A 29 4.83 -28.16 1.02
CA SER A 29 4.98 -27.28 2.18
C SER A 29 3.65 -27.07 2.90
N LEU A 30 2.52 -27.03 2.18
CA LEU A 30 1.20 -26.92 2.78
C LEU A 30 0.85 -28.19 3.58
N ASP A 31 1.06 -29.37 2.99
CA ASP A 31 0.78 -30.67 3.62
C ASP A 31 1.60 -30.91 4.89
N THR A 32 2.81 -30.34 4.97
CA THR A 32 3.72 -30.47 6.11
C THR A 32 3.61 -29.33 7.12
N SER A 33 2.68 -28.39 6.93
CA SER A 33 2.51 -27.23 7.80
C SER A 33 1.42 -27.43 8.85
N ALA A 34 1.74 -27.14 10.11
CA ALA A 34 0.76 -27.22 11.20
C ALA A 34 -0.23 -26.04 11.21
N SER A 35 0.07 -24.95 10.52
CA SER A 35 -0.76 -23.75 10.43
C SER A 35 -0.40 -22.88 9.23
N LEU A 36 -1.24 -21.90 8.90
CA LEU A 36 -0.91 -20.90 7.88
C LEU A 36 0.35 -20.10 8.19
N ALA A 37 0.64 -19.86 9.47
CA ALA A 37 1.85 -19.15 9.89
C ALA A 37 3.11 -19.99 9.62
N ASP A 38 3.05 -21.30 9.90
CA ASP A 38 4.12 -22.25 9.59
C ASP A 38 4.32 -22.36 8.07
N TRP A 39 3.23 -22.48 7.30
CA TRP A 39 3.30 -22.51 5.84
C TRP A 39 3.93 -21.25 5.26
N THR A 40 3.52 -20.08 5.74
CA THR A 40 4.11 -18.80 5.33
C THR A 40 5.59 -18.73 5.68
N ALA A 41 5.99 -19.19 6.87
CA ALA A 41 7.39 -19.22 7.27
C ALA A 41 8.24 -20.13 6.35
N ARG A 42 7.72 -21.29 5.94
CA ARG A 42 8.39 -22.18 4.98
C ARG A 42 8.53 -21.55 3.60
N ILE A 43 7.49 -20.87 3.12
CA ILE A 43 7.54 -20.11 1.86
C ILE A 43 8.61 -19.02 1.94
N LEU A 44 8.61 -18.20 3.00
CA LEU A 44 9.62 -17.16 3.19
C LEU A 44 11.02 -17.74 3.30
N ALA A 45 11.21 -18.84 4.04
CA ALA A 45 12.51 -19.51 4.15
C ALA A 45 13.00 -20.00 2.79
N ARG A 46 12.11 -20.50 1.91
CA ARG A 46 12.48 -20.93 0.56
C ARG A 46 12.81 -19.75 -0.37
N LEU A 47 12.06 -18.67 -0.28
CA LEU A 47 12.23 -17.46 -1.09
C LEU A 47 13.51 -16.69 -0.73
N PHE A 48 13.87 -16.67 0.56
CA PHE A 48 14.98 -15.90 1.10
C PHE A 48 16.15 -16.78 1.58
N ARG A 49 16.21 -18.05 1.12
CA ARG A 49 17.18 -19.06 1.57
C ARG A 49 18.65 -18.63 1.49
N ASP A 50 18.98 -17.76 0.55
CA ASP A 50 20.35 -17.31 0.29
C ASP A 50 20.61 -15.91 0.89
N THR A 51 19.76 -15.49 1.84
CA THR A 51 19.88 -14.22 2.57
C THR A 51 20.03 -14.48 4.07
N PRO A 52 20.53 -13.50 4.87
CA PRO A 52 20.62 -13.64 6.33
C PRO A 52 19.27 -13.48 7.05
N LEU A 53 18.13 -13.63 6.37
CA LEU A 53 16.80 -13.43 6.94
C LEU A 53 16.54 -14.45 8.07
N ILE A 54 16.27 -13.92 9.27
CA ILE A 54 15.81 -14.71 10.41
C ILE A 54 14.30 -14.54 10.55
N LEU A 55 13.57 -15.64 10.54
CA LEU A 55 12.13 -15.65 10.73
C LEU A 55 11.80 -15.80 12.22
N PHE A 56 10.93 -14.92 12.71
CA PHE A 56 10.46 -14.95 14.09
C PHE A 56 8.94 -15.07 14.14
N ALA A 57 8.47 -16.08 14.88
CA ALA A 57 7.07 -16.32 15.14
C ALA A 57 6.70 -15.77 16.54
N PRO A 58 5.85 -14.72 16.66
CA PRO A 58 5.52 -14.09 17.94
C PRO A 58 4.75 -15.01 18.92
N GLN A 59 4.26 -16.15 18.45
CA GLN A 59 3.54 -17.13 19.24
C GLN A 59 4.44 -18.15 19.95
N ILE A 60 5.76 -18.13 19.74
CA ILE A 60 6.64 -19.08 20.43
C ILE A 60 6.60 -18.85 21.95
N PRO A 61 6.58 -19.92 22.78
CA PRO A 61 6.40 -19.78 24.23
C PRO A 61 7.43 -18.85 24.90
N VAL A 62 8.70 -18.92 24.49
CA VAL A 62 9.76 -18.06 25.05
C VAL A 62 9.50 -16.57 24.80
N ALA A 63 8.90 -16.19 23.67
CA ALA A 63 8.55 -14.80 23.40
C ALA A 63 7.40 -14.31 24.29
N ARG A 64 6.44 -15.19 24.59
CA ARG A 64 5.32 -14.90 25.49
C ARG A 64 5.79 -14.72 26.92
N GLU A 65 6.70 -15.59 27.36
CA GLU A 65 7.36 -15.49 28.67
C GLU A 65 8.12 -14.17 28.84
N LEU A 66 8.96 -13.80 27.87
CA LEU A 66 9.73 -12.56 27.90
C LEU A 66 8.85 -11.30 27.82
N ALA A 67 7.63 -11.40 27.30
CA ALA A 67 6.66 -10.31 27.24
C ALA A 67 5.85 -10.12 28.54
N LYS A 68 5.90 -11.06 29.50
CA LYS A 68 5.14 -10.99 30.77
C LYS A 68 5.25 -9.64 31.49
N PRO A 69 6.44 -9.05 31.67
CA PRO A 69 6.56 -7.79 32.41
C PRO A 69 5.77 -6.63 31.76
N LEU A 70 5.63 -6.64 30.44
CA LEU A 70 4.88 -5.62 29.71
C LEU A 70 3.37 -5.77 29.93
N PHE A 71 2.86 -7.00 29.94
CA PHE A 71 1.46 -7.27 30.25
C PHE A 71 1.14 -6.98 31.71
N ALA A 72 2.01 -7.37 32.64
CA ALA A 72 1.86 -7.05 34.06
C ALA A 72 1.72 -5.53 34.28
N ARG A 73 2.56 -4.74 33.60
CA ARG A 73 2.46 -3.28 33.65
C ARG A 73 1.15 -2.71 33.11
N GLU A 74 0.62 -3.31 32.04
CA GLU A 74 -0.70 -2.93 31.51
C GLU A 74 -1.86 -3.36 32.43
N ILE A 75 -1.70 -4.44 33.19
CA ILE A 75 -2.65 -4.88 34.22
C ILE A 75 -2.62 -3.95 35.44
N ASP A 76 -1.44 -3.47 35.83
CA ASP A 76 -1.28 -2.54 36.95
C ASP A 76 -1.81 -1.14 36.63
N TYR A 77 -1.61 -0.68 35.39
CA TYR A 77 -1.99 0.65 34.92
C TYR A 77 -2.91 0.54 33.68
N PRO A 78 -4.13 0.02 33.84
CA PRO A 78 -5.06 -0.18 32.73
C PRO A 78 -5.45 1.16 32.09
N GLY A 79 -5.63 1.16 30.77
CA GLY A 79 -6.00 2.34 29.99
C GLY A 79 -4.88 3.36 29.76
N ALA A 80 -3.77 3.29 30.48
CA ALA A 80 -2.73 4.31 30.40
C ALA A 80 -1.98 4.32 29.05
N THR A 81 -1.87 3.19 28.35
CA THR A 81 -1.40 3.18 26.96
C THR A 81 -2.43 3.81 26.01
N ALA A 82 -3.73 3.61 26.22
CA ALA A 82 -4.76 4.26 25.41
C ALA A 82 -4.73 5.79 25.61
N ALA A 83 -4.59 6.25 26.86
CA ALA A 83 -4.44 7.68 27.19
C ALA A 83 -3.22 8.31 26.48
N SER A 84 -2.05 7.68 26.57
CA SER A 84 -0.84 8.16 25.89
C SER A 84 -1.02 8.27 24.36
N LEU A 85 -1.70 7.30 23.74
CA LEU A 85 -1.99 7.33 22.31
C LEU A 85 -3.01 8.41 21.93
N ALA A 86 -3.99 8.69 22.81
CA ALA A 86 -4.98 9.74 22.62
C ALA A 86 -4.32 11.13 22.70
N GLU A 87 -3.47 11.37 23.69
CA GLU A 87 -2.68 12.61 23.80
C GLU A 87 -1.78 12.82 22.58
N ALA A 88 -1.08 11.78 22.13
CA ALA A 88 -0.31 11.85 20.89
C ALA A 88 -1.20 12.13 19.66
N GLY A 89 -2.40 11.56 19.62
CA GLY A 89 -3.41 11.81 18.59
C GLY A 89 -3.87 13.27 18.54
N GLU A 90 -4.09 13.90 19.70
CA GLU A 90 -4.43 15.33 19.77
C GLU A 90 -3.30 16.21 19.26
N ARG A 91 -2.04 15.88 19.61
CA ARG A 91 -0.89 16.62 19.08
C ARG A 91 -0.76 16.49 17.57
N LEU A 92 -0.99 15.30 17.02
CA LEU A 92 -1.01 15.10 15.55
C LEU A 92 -2.13 15.90 14.88
N ARG A 93 -3.33 15.91 15.46
CA ARG A 93 -4.43 16.76 14.98
C ARG A 93 -4.06 18.24 14.97
N GLY A 94 -3.42 18.72 16.04
CA GLY A 94 -2.94 20.10 16.12
C GLY A 94 -1.92 20.47 15.03
N LEU A 95 -1.23 19.47 14.47
CA LEU A 95 -0.29 19.62 13.35
C LEU A 95 -0.93 19.39 11.98
N GLY A 96 -2.24 19.17 11.90
CA GLY A 96 -2.98 18.90 10.66
C GLY A 96 -2.94 17.44 10.19
N PHE A 97 -2.43 16.52 11.01
CA PHE A 97 -2.41 15.09 10.70
C PHE A 97 -3.56 14.33 11.40
N PRO A 98 -4.17 13.33 10.74
CA PRO A 98 -5.21 12.52 11.37
C PRO A 98 -4.62 11.56 12.41
N GLN A 99 -5.37 11.34 13.50
CA GLN A 99 -5.09 10.25 14.45
C GLN A 99 -5.28 8.90 13.75
N GLN A 100 -4.29 8.02 13.85
CA GLN A 100 -4.25 6.70 13.22
C GLN A 100 -4.77 5.61 14.15
N ILE A 101 -4.27 5.57 15.38
CA ILE A 101 -4.73 4.63 16.41
C ILE A 101 -5.71 5.37 17.31
N ALA A 102 -7.00 5.12 17.09
CA ALA A 102 -8.08 5.52 17.98
C ALA A 102 -8.47 4.35 18.89
N LYS A 103 -8.55 4.60 20.20
CA LYS A 103 -8.98 3.64 21.20
C LYS A 103 -9.90 4.33 22.19
N GLU A 104 -10.92 3.61 22.64
CA GLU A 104 -11.70 4.02 23.80
C GLU A 104 -10.81 3.98 25.07
N PRO A 105 -10.97 4.91 26.02
CA PRO A 105 -10.19 4.93 27.26
C PRO A 105 -10.28 3.64 28.08
N SER A 106 -11.40 2.92 27.99
CA SER A 106 -11.58 1.63 28.68
C SER A 106 -10.83 0.48 28.00
N GLU A 107 -10.25 0.66 26.82
CA GLU A 107 -9.55 -0.43 26.11
C GLU A 107 -8.18 -0.73 26.69
N CYS A 108 -7.98 -1.98 27.11
CA CYS A 108 -6.66 -2.48 27.43
C CYS A 108 -5.81 -2.64 26.17
N SER A 109 -4.48 -2.54 26.29
CA SER A 109 -3.59 -2.69 25.13
C SER A 109 -3.20 -4.12 24.76
N PHE A 110 -3.93 -5.09 25.29
CA PHE A 110 -3.77 -6.51 25.04
C PHE A 110 -5.12 -7.21 24.84
N PHE A 111 -5.05 -8.43 24.34
CA PHE A 111 -6.17 -9.34 24.15
C PHE A 111 -5.88 -10.65 24.87
N LEU A 112 -6.95 -11.38 25.22
CA LEU A 112 -6.87 -12.72 25.77
C LEU A 112 -7.37 -13.76 24.77
N SER A 113 -6.61 -14.83 24.59
CA SER A 113 -7.01 -15.99 23.80
C SER A 113 -7.76 -16.98 24.68
N LEU A 114 -9.06 -17.18 24.42
CA LEU A 114 -9.89 -18.20 25.06
C LEU A 114 -10.41 -19.17 23.98
N GLY A 115 -10.00 -20.43 24.07
CA GLY A 115 -10.21 -21.41 23.00
C GLY A 115 -9.57 -20.94 21.68
N HIS A 116 -10.36 -20.82 20.63
CA HIS A 116 -9.92 -20.33 19.31
C HIS A 116 -10.23 -18.85 19.07
N ARG A 117 -10.65 -18.11 20.10
CA ARG A 117 -11.07 -16.71 19.99
C ARG A 117 -10.09 -15.79 20.67
N ARG A 118 -9.81 -14.67 20.01
CA ARG A 118 -9.04 -13.55 20.56
C ARG A 118 -10.02 -12.49 21.04
N ILE A 119 -9.99 -12.21 22.34
CA ILE A 119 -11.01 -11.45 23.04
C ILE A 119 -10.44 -10.12 23.49
N LYS A 120 -11.18 -9.05 23.17
CA LYS A 120 -10.86 -7.69 23.61
C LYS A 120 -11.10 -7.57 25.11
N VAL A 121 -10.15 -6.95 25.80
CA VAL A 121 -10.23 -6.72 27.23
C VAL A 121 -10.50 -5.24 27.47
N LEU A 122 -11.56 -4.94 28.22
CA LEU A 122 -11.85 -3.59 28.69
C LEU A 122 -11.53 -3.47 30.18
N TYR A 123 -11.38 -2.26 30.68
CA TYR A 123 -11.24 -1.95 32.09
C TYR A 123 -12.26 -0.90 32.51
N GLU A 124 -13.21 -1.30 33.34
CA GLU A 124 -14.37 -0.50 33.75
C GLU A 124 -14.65 -0.77 35.23
N GLU A 125 -14.97 0.27 35.99
CA GLU A 125 -15.36 0.17 37.41
C GLU A 125 -14.39 -0.65 38.30
N GLY A 126 -13.09 -0.60 37.99
CA GLY A 126 -12.06 -1.31 38.75
C GLY A 126 -11.85 -2.77 38.33
N ARG A 127 -12.56 -3.26 37.31
CA ARG A 127 -12.51 -4.65 36.84
C ARG A 127 -12.13 -4.75 35.37
N PHE A 128 -11.55 -5.88 34.99
CA PHE A 128 -11.32 -6.23 33.60
C PHE A 128 -12.53 -6.97 33.03
N ILE A 129 -13.09 -6.48 31.93
CA ILE A 129 -14.29 -7.02 31.29
C ILE A 129 -13.91 -7.74 30.01
N LEU A 130 -14.21 -9.04 29.93
CA LEU A 130 -14.10 -9.86 28.72
C LEU A 130 -15.48 -9.96 28.09
N GLN A 131 -15.86 -8.94 27.31
CA GLN A 131 -17.23 -8.77 26.81
C GLN A 131 -17.81 -10.01 26.11
N ALA A 132 -17.00 -10.72 25.33
CA ALA A 132 -17.45 -11.88 24.56
C ALA A 132 -17.88 -13.07 25.44
N GLU A 133 -17.31 -13.19 26.64
CA GLU A 133 -17.57 -14.31 27.55
C GLU A 133 -18.39 -13.90 28.79
N ARG A 134 -18.74 -12.61 28.92
CA ARG A 134 -19.42 -12.04 30.10
C ARG A 134 -18.67 -12.36 31.40
N LEU A 135 -17.34 -12.34 31.34
CA LEU A 135 -16.46 -12.57 32.48
C LEU A 135 -15.89 -11.24 32.97
N GLU A 136 -15.84 -11.11 34.29
CA GLU A 136 -15.20 -10.00 34.97
C GLU A 136 -14.06 -10.55 35.82
N CYS A 137 -12.90 -9.92 35.73
CA CYS A 137 -11.71 -10.33 36.47
C CYS A 137 -11.19 -9.15 37.28
N THR A 138 -10.70 -9.44 38.48
CA THR A 138 -9.92 -8.48 39.26
C THR A 138 -8.50 -8.36 38.69
N ARG A 139 -7.74 -7.40 39.22
CA ARG A 139 -6.31 -7.28 38.90
C ARG A 139 -5.52 -8.52 39.32
N GLU A 140 -5.85 -9.09 40.48
CA GLU A 140 -5.21 -10.31 41.01
C GLU A 140 -5.48 -11.50 40.08
N ASP A 141 -6.74 -11.71 39.67
CA ASP A 141 -7.10 -12.76 38.71
C ASP A 141 -6.31 -12.66 37.39
N MET A 142 -6.08 -11.43 36.90
CA MET A 142 -5.32 -11.20 35.67
C MET A 142 -3.83 -11.49 35.83
N HIS A 143 -3.24 -11.16 36.99
CA HIS A 143 -1.85 -11.50 37.29
C HIS A 143 -1.65 -13.00 37.46
N ASP A 144 -2.57 -13.68 38.15
CA ASP A 144 -2.56 -15.14 38.30
C ASP A 144 -2.67 -15.83 36.94
N LEU A 145 -3.56 -15.34 36.07
CA LEU A 145 -3.70 -15.83 34.71
C LEU A 145 -2.42 -15.61 33.89
N LEU A 146 -1.80 -14.43 33.99
CA LEU A 146 -0.55 -14.11 33.29
C LEU A 146 0.62 -14.98 33.78
N ALA A 147 0.69 -15.25 35.08
CA ALA A 147 1.69 -16.12 35.67
C ALA A 147 1.52 -17.57 35.20
N ALA A 148 0.28 -18.08 35.20
CA ALA A 148 -0.03 -19.46 34.87
C ALA A 148 0.03 -19.76 33.37
N VAL A 149 -0.48 -18.87 32.51
CA VAL A 149 -0.69 -19.11 31.07
C VAL A 149 -0.45 -17.85 30.21
N PRO A 150 0.80 -17.33 30.15
CA PRO A 150 1.13 -16.11 29.40
C PRO A 150 0.83 -16.20 27.90
N ASP A 151 0.80 -17.41 27.33
CA ASP A 151 0.49 -17.64 25.92
C ASP A 151 -0.91 -17.16 25.53
N ARG A 152 -1.80 -16.97 26.52
CA ARG A 152 -3.12 -16.38 26.30
C ARG A 152 -3.07 -14.88 26.05
N PHE A 153 -2.00 -14.18 26.46
CA PHE A 153 -1.89 -12.75 26.30
C PHE A 153 -1.27 -12.40 24.95
N SER A 154 -1.96 -11.53 24.19
CA SER A 154 -1.43 -11.01 22.94
C SER A 154 -1.53 -9.49 22.88
N PRO A 155 -0.48 -8.79 22.42
CA PRO A 155 -0.52 -7.34 22.38
C PRO A 155 -1.41 -6.86 21.24
N ASN A 156 -2.00 -5.67 21.37
CA ASN A 156 -2.60 -4.99 20.22
C ASN A 156 -1.55 -4.23 19.40
N VAL A 157 -1.98 -3.51 18.36
CA VAL A 157 -1.09 -2.84 17.40
C VAL A 157 -0.01 -1.97 18.06
N ALA A 158 -0.36 -1.24 19.12
CA ALA A 158 0.57 -0.34 19.81
C ALA A 158 1.52 -1.12 20.73
N LEU A 159 0.97 -1.95 21.63
CA LEU A 159 1.78 -2.72 22.58
C LEU A 159 2.70 -3.72 21.85
N ARG A 160 2.33 -4.18 20.65
CA ARG A 160 3.14 -5.07 19.83
C ARG A 160 4.48 -4.44 19.48
N CYS A 161 4.51 -3.12 19.24
CA CYS A 161 5.74 -2.40 18.93
C CYS A 161 6.69 -2.37 20.14
N ILE A 162 6.14 -2.24 21.35
CA ILE A 162 6.88 -2.30 22.61
C ILE A 162 7.39 -3.72 22.89
N VAL A 163 6.54 -4.74 22.72
CA VAL A 163 6.94 -6.14 22.83
C VAL A 163 8.09 -6.46 21.87
N GLN A 164 7.99 -6.01 20.62
CA GLN A 164 9.06 -6.20 19.64
C GLN A 164 10.37 -5.58 20.11
N GLN A 165 10.37 -4.33 20.57
CA GLN A 165 11.59 -3.65 21.01
C GLN A 165 12.21 -4.27 22.27
N GLN A 166 11.37 -4.80 23.17
CA GLN A 166 11.82 -5.54 24.34
C GLN A 166 12.53 -6.85 23.96
N LEU A 167 11.99 -7.58 22.99
CA LEU A 167 12.54 -8.86 22.53
C LEU A 167 13.78 -8.66 21.65
N PHE A 168 13.72 -7.65 20.78
CA PHE A 168 14.74 -7.33 19.79
C PHE A 168 14.97 -5.83 19.87
N PRO A 169 16.02 -5.35 20.55
CA PRO A 169 16.34 -3.93 20.61
C PRO A 169 16.81 -3.45 19.23
N ALA A 170 15.85 -3.30 18.33
CA ALA A 170 16.07 -3.11 16.91
C ALA A 170 16.65 -1.71 16.68
N ALA A 171 17.60 -1.61 15.75
CA ALA A 171 18.10 -0.32 15.30
C ALA A 171 17.05 0.41 14.44
N ALA A 172 16.32 -0.34 13.60
CA ALA A 172 15.31 0.18 12.71
C ALA A 172 14.07 -0.73 12.66
N TYR A 173 12.91 -0.11 12.43
CA TYR A 173 11.67 -0.77 12.08
C TYR A 173 11.29 -0.42 10.64
N VAL A 174 11.26 -1.42 9.76
CA VAL A 174 10.90 -1.25 8.35
C VAL A 174 9.38 -1.16 8.22
N ALA A 175 8.86 -0.01 7.79
CA ALA A 175 7.46 0.37 7.88
C ALA A 175 6.84 0.67 6.51
N GLY A 176 5.62 0.19 6.26
CA GLY A 176 4.77 0.70 5.17
C GLY A 176 4.16 2.08 5.48
N PRO A 177 3.51 2.74 4.51
CA PRO A 177 2.95 4.09 4.69
C PRO A 177 1.98 4.22 5.87
N GLY A 178 1.04 3.27 6.02
CA GLY A 178 0.11 3.26 7.14
C GLY A 178 0.80 3.01 8.50
N GLU A 179 1.94 2.32 8.48
CA GLU A 179 2.71 2.08 9.69
C GLU A 179 3.50 3.30 10.10
N VAL A 180 4.19 3.96 9.17
CA VAL A 180 4.87 5.24 9.41
C VAL A 180 3.91 6.22 10.10
N ALA A 181 2.67 6.30 9.59
CA ALA A 181 1.65 7.18 10.16
C ALA A 181 1.32 6.83 11.63
N TYR A 182 1.08 5.56 11.97
CA TYR A 182 0.74 5.22 13.36
C TYR A 182 1.96 5.22 14.28
N TRP A 183 3.16 4.97 13.77
CA TRP A 183 4.40 5.03 14.56
C TRP A 183 4.67 6.43 15.11
N ALA A 184 4.18 7.48 14.43
CA ALA A 184 4.24 8.84 14.94
C ALA A 184 3.51 9.03 16.30
N GLN A 185 2.54 8.16 16.63
CA GLN A 185 1.85 8.18 17.93
C GLN A 185 2.59 7.43 19.05
N LEU A 186 3.65 6.68 18.74
CA LEU A 186 4.24 5.73 19.68
C LEU A 186 5.37 6.32 20.54
N ARG A 187 5.88 7.50 20.22
CA ARG A 187 7.07 8.07 20.89
C ARG A 187 6.94 8.08 22.42
N ASP A 188 5.88 8.68 22.93
CA ASP A 188 5.64 8.77 24.38
C ASP A 188 5.40 7.39 25.01
N LEU A 189 4.88 6.44 24.22
CA LEU A 189 4.67 5.07 24.67
C LEU A 189 6.03 4.36 24.88
N PHE A 190 6.99 4.55 23.97
CA PHE A 190 8.35 4.03 24.13
C PHE A 190 9.04 4.64 25.37
N ASP A 191 8.94 5.96 25.55
CA ASP A 191 9.46 6.65 26.73
C ASP A 191 8.82 6.10 28.02
N ARG A 192 7.50 5.88 28.03
CA ARG A 192 6.77 5.29 29.15
C ARG A 192 7.31 3.90 29.49
N PHE A 193 7.60 3.07 28.49
CA PHE A 193 8.16 1.73 28.69
C PHE A 193 9.68 1.71 28.95
N ASN A 194 10.34 2.87 29.01
CA ASN A 194 11.80 3.01 29.13
C ASN A 194 12.55 2.24 28.04
N LEU A 195 12.01 2.24 26.82
CA LEU A 195 12.63 1.60 25.66
C LEU A 195 12.99 2.64 24.61
N PRO A 196 14.16 2.54 23.97
CA PRO A 196 14.48 3.40 22.85
C PRO A 196 13.55 3.07 21.67
N MET A 197 12.93 4.09 21.09
CA MET A 197 12.17 3.93 19.86
C MET A 197 13.15 3.67 18.70
N PRO A 198 13.00 2.58 17.92
CA PRO A 198 13.85 2.31 16.76
C PRO A 198 13.63 3.38 15.68
N VAL A 199 14.60 3.52 14.78
CA VAL A 199 14.42 4.35 13.58
C VAL A 199 13.26 3.79 12.74
N VAL A 200 12.26 4.60 12.46
CA VAL A 200 11.18 4.20 11.54
C VAL A 200 11.70 4.37 10.12
N TYR A 201 11.97 3.25 9.44
CA TYR A 201 12.55 3.23 8.11
C TYR A 201 11.47 2.89 7.08
N PRO A 202 11.09 3.82 6.17
CA PRO A 202 10.13 3.50 5.12
C PRO A 202 10.64 2.36 4.25
N ARG A 203 9.84 1.32 4.06
CA ARG A 203 10.22 0.22 3.15
C ARG A 203 10.27 0.71 1.71
N ALA A 204 11.10 0.06 0.89
CA ALA A 204 11.09 0.25 -0.55
C ALA A 204 9.68 -0.02 -1.14
N ARG A 205 9.30 0.79 -2.11
CA ARG A 205 8.04 0.68 -2.87
C ARG A 205 8.40 0.51 -4.33
N CYS A 206 7.84 -0.49 -4.97
CA CYS A 206 8.11 -0.71 -6.38
C CYS A 206 6.90 -1.22 -7.16
N THR A 207 6.95 -1.01 -8.47
CA THR A 207 6.11 -1.69 -9.45
C THR A 207 7.02 -2.56 -10.32
N LEU A 208 6.66 -3.82 -10.43
CA LEU A 208 7.27 -4.78 -11.33
C LEU A 208 6.68 -4.60 -12.73
N THR A 209 7.53 -4.34 -13.71
CA THR A 209 7.16 -4.16 -15.11
C THR A 209 7.92 -5.16 -15.98
N SER A 210 7.57 -5.21 -17.28
CA SER A 210 8.33 -5.95 -18.29
C SER A 210 8.65 -5.02 -19.45
N LEU A 211 9.68 -5.36 -20.24
CA LEU A 211 10.03 -4.61 -21.45
C LEU A 211 8.83 -4.35 -22.38
N LYS A 212 7.88 -5.30 -22.45
CA LYS A 212 6.66 -5.16 -23.26
C LYS A 212 5.73 -4.09 -22.70
N LEU A 213 5.53 -4.06 -21.38
CA LEU A 213 4.69 -3.06 -20.72
C LEU A 213 5.37 -1.68 -20.74
N SER A 214 6.68 -1.61 -20.46
CA SER A 214 7.47 -0.37 -20.54
C SER A 214 7.40 0.25 -21.95
N LYS A 215 7.54 -0.56 -23.01
CA LYS A 215 7.39 -0.09 -24.40
C LYS A 215 5.98 0.37 -24.71
N LEU A 216 4.96 -0.34 -24.21
CA LEU A 216 3.57 0.03 -24.42
C LEU A 216 3.20 1.33 -23.71
N MET A 217 3.63 1.49 -22.47
CA MET A 217 3.46 2.70 -21.67
C MET A 217 4.08 3.91 -22.37
N ARG A 218 5.32 3.78 -22.88
CA ARG A 218 5.99 4.81 -23.68
C ARG A 218 5.26 5.11 -24.99
N LYS A 219 4.77 4.09 -25.69
CA LYS A 219 3.99 4.25 -26.94
C LYS A 219 2.71 5.05 -26.72
N LEU A 220 2.11 4.96 -25.53
CA LEU A 220 0.91 5.70 -25.18
C LEU A 220 1.19 7.03 -24.47
N GLY A 221 2.45 7.39 -24.23
CA GLY A 221 2.81 8.60 -23.50
C GLY A 221 2.37 8.58 -22.03
N LEU A 222 2.18 7.40 -21.46
CA LEU A 222 1.75 7.22 -20.07
C LEU A 222 2.97 6.98 -19.16
N SER A 223 2.75 7.11 -17.86
CA SER A 223 3.67 6.73 -16.79
C SER A 223 2.93 5.93 -15.71
N THR A 224 3.66 5.26 -14.82
CA THR A 224 3.05 4.53 -13.70
C THR A 224 2.16 5.42 -12.82
N ASP A 225 2.56 6.66 -12.58
CA ASP A 225 1.76 7.64 -11.81
C ASP A 225 0.46 8.02 -12.52
N THR A 226 0.47 8.16 -13.85
CA THR A 226 -0.77 8.50 -14.58
C THR A 226 -1.80 7.38 -14.53
N LEU A 227 -1.39 6.12 -14.37
CA LEU A 227 -2.32 4.97 -14.39
C LEU A 227 -3.33 4.94 -13.23
N PHE A 228 -3.17 5.81 -12.22
CA PHE A 228 -4.14 5.99 -11.14
C PHE A 228 -5.30 6.93 -11.52
N GLN A 229 -5.20 7.63 -12.65
CA GLN A 229 -6.25 8.53 -13.14
C GLN A 229 -7.51 7.78 -13.61
N PRO A 230 -8.66 8.48 -13.74
CA PRO A 230 -9.83 7.95 -14.42
C PRO A 230 -9.54 7.48 -15.84
N GLU A 231 -10.20 6.41 -16.27
CA GLU A 231 -9.98 5.79 -17.59
C GLU A 231 -10.25 6.75 -18.76
N GLU A 232 -11.22 7.65 -18.61
CA GLU A 232 -11.51 8.69 -19.60
C GLU A 232 -10.36 9.69 -19.76
N GLU A 233 -9.64 10.00 -18.69
CA GLU A 233 -8.46 10.88 -18.73
C GLU A 233 -7.28 10.14 -19.38
N LEU A 234 -7.04 8.89 -18.98
CA LEU A 234 -6.02 8.03 -19.60
C LEU A 234 -6.25 7.86 -21.10
N LEU A 235 -7.49 7.60 -21.52
CA LEU A 235 -7.84 7.44 -22.93
C LEU A 235 -7.61 8.73 -23.71
N ARG A 236 -8.04 9.86 -23.14
CA ARG A 236 -7.82 11.17 -23.74
C ARG A 236 -6.33 11.45 -23.94
N ASP A 237 -5.52 11.25 -22.90
CA ASP A 237 -4.09 11.55 -22.94
C ASP A 237 -3.35 10.59 -23.87
N ALA A 238 -3.68 9.30 -23.84
CA ALA A 238 -3.11 8.30 -24.74
C ALA A 238 -3.50 8.56 -26.20
N LEU A 239 -4.75 8.90 -26.50
CA LEU A 239 -5.17 9.26 -27.86
C LEU A 239 -4.46 10.53 -28.32
N ARG A 240 -4.28 11.52 -27.44
CA ARG A 240 -3.50 12.71 -27.76
C ARG A 240 -2.03 12.38 -28.04
N HIS A 241 -1.45 11.38 -27.40
CA HIS A 241 -0.08 10.98 -27.67
C HIS A 241 0.06 10.15 -28.96
N VAL A 242 -0.85 9.21 -29.19
CA VAL A 242 -0.81 8.29 -30.34
C VAL A 242 -1.31 8.96 -31.63
N ALA A 243 -2.20 9.95 -31.52
CA ALA A 243 -2.69 10.72 -32.66
C ALA A 243 -1.67 11.76 -33.12
N GLU A 244 -0.48 11.31 -33.54
CA GLU A 244 0.26 11.95 -34.62
C GLU A 244 -0.45 11.64 -35.95
N SER A 245 -1.70 12.09 -36.09
CA SER A 245 -2.44 11.99 -37.36
C SER A 245 -2.01 13.12 -38.29
N PRO A 246 -1.83 12.89 -39.60
CA PRO A 246 -1.63 13.97 -40.57
C PRO A 246 -2.70 15.08 -40.46
N ALA A 247 -3.96 14.72 -40.17
CA ALA A 247 -5.04 15.67 -39.96
C ALA A 247 -4.84 16.54 -38.70
N ARG A 248 -4.28 15.96 -37.64
CA ARG A 248 -3.97 16.69 -36.41
C ARG A 248 -2.73 17.55 -36.55
N SER A 249 -1.73 17.09 -37.31
CA SER A 249 -0.57 17.91 -37.68
C SER A 249 -0.97 19.15 -38.49
N VAL A 250 -2.05 19.05 -39.28
CA VAL A 250 -2.66 20.19 -39.98
C VAL A 250 -3.38 21.09 -38.97
N LEU A 251 -4.18 20.54 -38.05
CA LEU A 251 -4.86 21.30 -37.01
C LEU A 251 -3.86 22.10 -36.15
N GLU A 252 -2.81 21.46 -35.63
CA GLU A 252 -1.80 22.11 -34.77
C GLU A 252 -1.02 23.19 -35.52
N ARG A 253 -0.64 22.94 -36.78
CA ARG A 253 0.03 23.96 -37.62
C ARG A 253 -0.82 25.23 -37.77
N HIS A 254 -2.13 25.09 -37.85
CA HIS A 254 -3.05 26.22 -37.97
C HIS A 254 -3.50 26.79 -36.62
N ARG A 255 -3.56 25.98 -35.54
CA ARG A 255 -3.90 26.41 -34.18
C ARG A 255 -2.99 27.53 -33.72
N THR A 256 -1.67 27.33 -33.79
CA THR A 256 -0.70 28.35 -33.36
C THR A 256 -0.85 29.65 -34.14
N SER A 257 -1.12 29.56 -35.46
CA SER A 257 -1.33 30.73 -36.31
C SER A 257 -2.61 31.49 -35.94
N LEU A 258 -3.71 30.77 -35.67
CA LEU A 258 -4.99 31.36 -35.26
C LEU A 258 -4.90 31.99 -33.87
N GLU A 259 -4.28 31.32 -32.91
CA GLU A 259 -4.12 31.87 -31.55
C GLU A 259 -3.25 33.13 -31.56
N THR A 260 -2.20 33.17 -32.38
CA THR A 260 -1.36 34.36 -32.55
C THR A 260 -2.14 35.52 -33.18
N ALA A 261 -2.93 35.25 -34.22
CA ALA A 261 -3.75 36.27 -34.88
C ALA A 261 -4.84 36.82 -33.96
N LEU A 262 -5.54 35.95 -33.22
CA LEU A 262 -6.57 36.33 -32.26
C LEU A 262 -5.99 37.08 -31.06
N GLY A 263 -4.83 36.66 -30.55
CA GLY A 263 -4.11 37.38 -29.50
C GLY A 263 -3.70 38.78 -29.92
N SER A 264 -3.22 38.94 -31.17
CA SER A 264 -2.87 40.25 -31.73
C SER A 264 -4.11 41.14 -31.88
N LEU A 265 -5.22 40.58 -32.39
CA LEU A 265 -6.50 41.30 -32.52
C LEU A 265 -7.01 41.80 -31.16
N VAL A 266 -6.95 40.97 -30.12
CA VAL A 266 -7.31 41.38 -28.75
C VAL A 266 -6.37 42.49 -28.25
N GLY A 267 -5.06 42.35 -28.49
CA GLY A 267 -4.06 43.34 -28.07
C GLY A 267 -4.18 44.70 -28.75
N GLU A 268 -4.62 44.74 -30.01
CA GLU A 268 -4.83 45.97 -30.78
C GLU A 268 -6.16 46.66 -30.46
N LEU A 269 -7.24 45.89 -30.25
CA LEU A 269 -8.58 46.46 -30.02
C LEU A 269 -8.82 46.88 -28.57
N ALA A 270 -8.28 46.14 -27.59
CA ALA A 270 -8.52 46.45 -26.17
C ALA A 270 -8.06 47.85 -25.71
N PRO A 271 -6.95 48.42 -26.23
CA PRO A 271 -6.56 49.80 -25.94
C PRO A 271 -7.41 50.87 -26.65
N MET A 272 -8.09 50.52 -27.75
CA MET A 272 -8.88 51.47 -28.56
C MET A 272 -10.32 51.60 -28.05
N ASP A 273 -10.93 50.48 -27.67
CA ASP A 273 -12.28 50.43 -27.11
C ASP A 273 -12.46 49.17 -26.23
N ALA A 274 -12.93 49.36 -24.99
CA ALA A 274 -13.05 48.28 -24.02
C ALA A 274 -14.07 47.21 -24.45
N ASN A 275 -15.20 47.61 -25.04
CA ASN A 275 -16.23 46.67 -25.50
C ASN A 275 -15.74 45.87 -26.71
N ALA A 276 -14.99 46.51 -27.62
CA ALA A 276 -14.36 45.82 -28.74
C ALA A 276 -13.31 44.80 -28.26
N GLY A 277 -12.53 45.14 -27.23
CA GLY A 277 -11.58 44.23 -26.59
C GLY A 277 -12.24 43.01 -25.93
N ASP A 278 -13.36 43.20 -25.23
CA ASP A 278 -14.12 42.10 -24.62
C ASP A 278 -14.76 41.19 -25.67
N MET A 279 -15.28 41.77 -26.76
CA MET A 279 -15.83 41.00 -27.88
C MET A 279 -14.74 40.16 -28.57
N ALA A 280 -13.54 40.73 -28.78
CA ALA A 280 -12.40 40.02 -29.34
C ALA A 280 -11.93 38.86 -28.45
N ARG A 281 -11.90 39.05 -27.11
CA ARG A 281 -11.59 37.98 -26.16
C ARG A 281 -12.60 36.83 -26.24
N SER A 282 -13.89 37.15 -26.26
CA SER A 282 -14.95 36.15 -26.36
C SER A 282 -14.84 35.33 -27.65
N VAL A 283 -14.54 35.99 -28.78
CA VAL A 283 -14.26 35.29 -30.05
C VAL A 283 -13.04 34.37 -29.92
N SER A 284 -11.96 34.84 -29.29
CA SER A 284 -10.76 34.03 -29.08
C SER A 284 -11.05 32.77 -28.25
N GLU A 285 -11.81 32.89 -27.17
CA GLU A 285 -12.21 31.77 -26.33
C GLU A 285 -13.11 30.79 -27.07
N SER A 286 -14.07 31.31 -27.86
CA SER A 286 -14.96 30.48 -28.67
C SER A 286 -14.19 29.69 -29.73
N VAL A 287 -13.25 30.32 -30.43
CA VAL A 287 -12.40 29.64 -31.42
C VAL A 287 -11.55 28.57 -30.76
N ARG A 288 -10.95 28.85 -29.58
CA ARG A 288 -10.17 27.85 -28.85
C ARG A 288 -11.03 26.63 -28.48
N ALA A 289 -12.22 26.85 -27.93
CA ALA A 289 -13.15 25.77 -27.59
C ALA A 289 -13.55 24.96 -28.83
N ARG A 290 -13.78 25.61 -29.98
CA ARG A 290 -14.09 24.90 -31.25
C ARG A 290 -12.90 24.11 -31.80
N LEU A 291 -11.68 24.61 -31.65
CA LEU A 291 -10.47 23.87 -32.02
C LEU A 291 -10.30 22.65 -31.12
N ASP A 292 -10.62 22.75 -29.83
CA ASP A 292 -10.65 21.61 -28.90
C ASP A 292 -11.75 20.59 -29.29
N ASP A 293 -12.92 21.05 -29.75
CA ASP A 293 -13.98 20.18 -30.28
C ASP A 293 -13.54 19.41 -31.54
N ILE A 294 -12.86 20.09 -32.47
CA ILE A 294 -12.34 19.47 -33.69
C ILE A 294 -11.24 18.45 -33.35
N ASP A 295 -10.34 18.79 -32.42
CA ASP A 295 -9.30 17.87 -31.96
C ASP A 295 -9.90 16.59 -31.38
N ARG A 296 -10.97 16.74 -30.57
CA ARG A 296 -11.75 15.63 -30.03
C ARG A 296 -12.38 14.77 -31.12
N LEU A 297 -13.04 15.39 -32.11
CA LEU A 297 -13.66 14.69 -33.23
C LEU A 297 -12.64 13.90 -34.06
N LEU A 298 -11.45 14.48 -34.28
CA LEU A 298 -10.37 13.81 -35.01
C LEU A 298 -9.80 12.62 -34.23
N ALA A 299 -9.73 12.71 -32.90
CA ALA A 299 -9.35 11.60 -32.02
C ALA A 299 -10.42 10.49 -31.99
N GLU A 300 -11.70 10.85 -32.04
CA GLU A 300 -12.84 9.91 -32.03
C GLU A 300 -13.06 9.19 -33.37
N ARG A 301 -12.60 9.74 -34.50
CA ARG A 301 -12.93 9.24 -35.85
C ARG A 301 -12.25 7.92 -36.26
N ASN A 302 -11.36 7.38 -35.44
CA ASN A 302 -10.74 6.09 -35.70
C ASN A 302 -11.18 5.09 -34.62
N CYS A 303 -12.43 4.64 -34.69
CA CYS A 303 -13.03 3.74 -33.70
C CYS A 303 -12.14 2.52 -33.39
N ASP A 304 -11.49 1.96 -34.40
CA ASP A 304 -10.57 0.82 -34.24
C ASP A 304 -9.32 1.20 -33.43
N GLN A 305 -8.80 2.41 -33.63
CA GLN A 305 -7.68 2.95 -32.85
C GLN A 305 -8.11 3.26 -31.42
N VAL A 306 -9.28 3.87 -31.22
CA VAL A 306 -9.84 4.12 -29.88
C VAL A 306 -9.98 2.80 -29.14
N GLU A 307 -10.60 1.80 -29.75
CA GLU A 307 -10.76 0.48 -29.14
C GLU A 307 -9.39 -0.19 -28.85
N ALA A 308 -8.43 -0.08 -29.77
CA ALA A 308 -7.09 -0.60 -29.58
C ALA A 308 -6.34 0.09 -28.42
N VAL A 309 -6.43 1.41 -28.31
CA VAL A 309 -5.83 2.19 -27.22
C VAL A 309 -6.52 1.86 -25.89
N THR A 310 -7.86 1.78 -25.86
CA THR A 310 -8.61 1.37 -24.67
C THR A 310 -8.17 0.00 -24.17
N ARG A 311 -8.06 -1.01 -25.05
CA ARG A 311 -7.57 -2.35 -24.67
C ARG A 311 -6.12 -2.30 -24.15
N GLN A 312 -5.27 -1.46 -24.73
CA GLN A 312 -3.89 -1.29 -24.29
C GLN A 312 -3.79 -0.62 -22.92
N ILE A 313 -4.61 0.41 -22.66
CA ILE A 313 -4.74 1.05 -21.34
C ILE A 313 -5.23 0.03 -20.32
N ALA A 314 -6.31 -0.71 -20.61
CA ALA A 314 -6.82 -1.74 -19.71
C ALA A 314 -5.74 -2.77 -19.35
N ARG A 315 -4.90 -3.17 -20.32
CA ARG A 315 -3.76 -4.07 -20.07
C ARG A 315 -2.73 -3.43 -19.14
N LEU A 316 -2.34 -2.17 -19.37
CA LEU A 316 -1.38 -1.47 -18.51
C LEU A 316 -1.94 -1.28 -17.10
N SER A 317 -3.18 -0.79 -16.98
CA SER A 317 -3.85 -0.57 -15.71
C SER A 317 -4.00 -1.86 -14.92
N ASN A 318 -4.43 -2.95 -15.55
CA ASN A 318 -4.51 -4.24 -14.86
C ASN A 318 -3.13 -4.68 -14.36
N ALA A 319 -2.08 -4.59 -15.18
CA ALA A 319 -0.75 -5.06 -14.81
C ALA A 319 -0.04 -4.18 -13.76
N LEU A 320 -0.13 -2.85 -13.86
CA LEU A 320 0.71 -1.92 -13.11
C LEU A 320 -0.04 -1.12 -12.04
N ALA A 321 -1.36 -0.93 -12.19
CA ALA A 321 -2.22 -0.22 -11.24
C ALA A 321 -3.58 -0.93 -11.08
N PRO A 322 -3.61 -2.23 -10.73
CA PRO A 322 -4.84 -3.02 -10.71
C PRO A 322 -5.88 -2.39 -9.79
N PHE A 323 -7.13 -2.29 -10.26
CA PHE A 323 -8.22 -1.59 -9.56
C PHE A 323 -7.88 -0.14 -9.16
N ARG A 324 -6.95 0.50 -9.89
CA ARG A 324 -6.36 1.81 -9.55
C ARG A 324 -5.74 1.85 -8.15
N LYS A 325 -5.15 0.72 -7.73
CA LYS A 325 -4.39 0.59 -6.48
C LYS A 325 -2.93 0.24 -6.82
N PRO A 326 -1.98 0.57 -5.91
CA PRO A 326 -0.59 0.17 -6.11
C PRO A 326 -0.47 -1.34 -6.33
N GLN A 327 0.39 -1.74 -7.28
CA GLN A 327 0.57 -3.15 -7.67
C GLN A 327 0.84 -4.06 -6.46
N GLU A 328 1.77 -3.65 -5.59
CA GLU A 328 2.15 -4.32 -4.34
C GLU A 328 1.00 -4.45 -3.30
N ARG A 329 -0.14 -3.78 -3.51
CA ARG A 329 -1.33 -3.84 -2.65
C ARG A 329 -2.44 -4.73 -3.18
N VAL A 330 -2.28 -5.28 -4.38
CA VAL A 330 -3.25 -6.18 -5.00
C VAL A 330 -2.62 -7.51 -5.35
N TYR A 331 -1.48 -7.50 -6.04
CA TYR A 331 -0.81 -8.73 -6.42
C TYR A 331 0.00 -9.33 -5.28
N THR A 332 0.25 -10.63 -5.40
CA THR A 332 1.09 -11.40 -4.48
C THR A 332 2.37 -11.80 -5.20
N VAL A 333 3.37 -12.25 -4.45
CA VAL A 333 4.62 -12.78 -5.04
C VAL A 333 4.33 -13.89 -6.07
N PHE A 334 3.28 -14.68 -5.87
CA PHE A 334 2.92 -15.78 -6.76
C PHE A 334 2.46 -15.32 -8.14
N SER A 335 1.97 -14.07 -8.28
CA SER A 335 1.64 -13.49 -9.59
C SER A 335 2.86 -13.37 -10.51
N PHE A 336 4.06 -13.39 -9.95
CA PHE A 336 5.34 -13.25 -10.68
C PHE A 336 6.21 -14.50 -10.52
N LEU A 337 6.11 -15.23 -9.41
CA LEU A 337 6.96 -16.38 -9.11
C LEU A 337 6.76 -17.54 -10.10
N PHE A 338 5.54 -17.75 -10.60
CA PHE A 338 5.29 -18.77 -11.61
C PHE A 338 5.97 -18.44 -12.96
N GLU A 339 6.12 -17.16 -13.30
CA GLU A 339 6.76 -16.69 -14.54
C GLU A 339 8.28 -16.62 -14.41
N HIS A 340 8.78 -16.09 -13.29
CA HIS A 340 10.20 -15.78 -13.12
C HIS A 340 10.96 -16.81 -12.29
N GLY A 341 10.25 -17.75 -11.66
CA GLY A 341 10.85 -18.81 -10.88
C GLY A 341 11.55 -18.32 -9.61
N TRP A 342 12.36 -19.19 -9.02
CA TRP A 342 13.00 -18.95 -7.71
C TRP A 342 14.05 -17.83 -7.72
N GLU A 343 14.52 -17.42 -8.90
CA GLU A 343 15.47 -16.31 -9.08
C GLU A 343 14.82 -14.93 -8.93
N LEU A 344 13.48 -14.86 -8.86
CA LEU A 344 12.76 -13.59 -8.71
C LEU A 344 13.25 -12.82 -7.47
N VAL A 345 13.28 -13.45 -6.30
CA VAL A 345 13.63 -12.77 -5.04
C VAL A 345 15.10 -12.32 -5.01
N PRO A 346 16.09 -13.17 -5.35
CA PRO A 346 17.47 -12.74 -5.50
C PRO A 346 17.62 -11.51 -6.40
N ARG A 347 17.00 -11.52 -7.59
CA ARG A 347 17.04 -10.37 -8.52
C ARG A 347 16.44 -9.11 -7.93
N LEU A 348 15.33 -9.21 -7.18
CA LEU A 348 14.71 -8.06 -6.51
C LEU A 348 15.61 -7.49 -5.41
N VAL A 349 16.26 -8.36 -4.62
CA VAL A 349 17.19 -7.93 -3.57
C VAL A 349 18.38 -7.15 -4.16
N GLU A 350 18.87 -7.54 -5.33
CA GLU A 350 19.96 -6.84 -6.02
C GLU A 350 19.51 -5.55 -6.71
N SER A 351 18.26 -5.48 -7.19
CA SER A 351 17.78 -4.37 -8.02
C SER A 351 17.14 -3.24 -7.22
N LEU A 352 16.64 -3.52 -6.02
CA LEU A 352 15.96 -2.51 -5.19
C LEU A 352 16.97 -1.57 -4.53
N ASP A 353 16.81 -0.28 -4.77
CA ASP A 353 17.53 0.76 -4.03
C ASP A 353 16.79 1.03 -2.72
N ILE A 354 17.32 0.49 -1.61
CA ILE A 354 16.69 0.67 -0.29
C ILE A 354 16.89 2.08 0.27
N GLU A 355 17.87 2.85 -0.24
CA GLU A 355 18.13 4.23 0.22
C GLU A 355 17.19 5.24 -0.45
N SER A 356 16.57 4.86 -1.57
CA SER A 356 15.53 5.65 -2.22
C SER A 356 14.16 5.40 -1.59
N PHE A 357 13.56 6.47 -1.06
CA PHE A 357 12.18 6.47 -0.56
C PHE A 357 11.13 6.74 -1.64
N GLU A 358 11.57 7.02 -2.87
CA GLU A 358 10.68 7.20 -4.02
C GLU A 358 10.14 5.86 -4.53
N HIS A 359 9.07 5.94 -5.32
CA HIS A 359 8.54 4.75 -5.99
C HIS A 359 9.48 4.29 -7.10
N GLN A 360 9.80 2.99 -7.12
CA GLN A 360 10.75 2.41 -8.06
C GLN A 360 10.04 1.55 -9.12
N GLU A 361 10.57 1.55 -10.33
CA GLU A 361 10.13 0.65 -11.40
C GLU A 361 11.21 -0.41 -11.63
N ILE A 362 10.88 -1.67 -11.41
CA ILE A 362 11.80 -2.80 -11.63
C ILE A 362 11.33 -3.58 -12.85
N GLU A 363 12.15 -3.59 -13.90
CA GLU A 363 11.90 -4.40 -15.10
C GLU A 363 12.40 -5.83 -14.87
N LEU A 364 11.49 -6.80 -14.94
CA LEU A 364 11.75 -8.24 -14.74
C LEU A 364 12.17 -8.98 -16.00
#